data_AF-A0A9D6PCP5-F1
#
_entry.id   AF-A0A9D6PCP5-F1
#
_cell.length_a   1.000
_cell.length_b   1.000
_cell.length_c   1.000
_cell.angle_alpha   90.00
_cell.angle_beta   90.00
_cell.angle_gamma   90.00
#
_symmetry.space_group_name_H-M   'P 1'
#
loop_
_entity.id
_entity.type
_entity.pdbx_description
1 polymer ?
#
loop_
_entity_poly.entity_id
_entity_poly.type
_entity_poly.pdbx_seq_one_letter_code
_entity_poly.pdbx_strand_id
1 'polypeptide(L)'
;MKKEYFLVLLIILFILSTALDALAGPAKPALRIPFDFLKPTILSIYPLTAVSVVAKALFLTISLLLGLSLLPGQYLAKGLFLLFFAVLSELYSIQQIATSAHVTPLEWTLSAAAVGIILILPAGLFIIFGAAKNVHQKITQTVEPPSVT
;
A
#
# COMPACT_ATOMS: atom_id res chain seq x y z
N MET A 1 -8.95 -17.29 4.88
CA MET A 1 -9.20 -17.39 3.43
C MET A 1 -7.93 -17.89 2.76
N LYS A 2 -8.05 -18.74 1.74
CA LYS A 2 -6.90 -19.32 1.02
C LYS A 2 -6.15 -18.19 0.27
N LYS A 3 -4.82 -18.15 0.36
CA LYS A 3 -3.94 -17.13 -0.28
C LYS A 3 -4.17 -17.06 -1.80
N GLU A 4 -4.61 -18.16 -2.36
CA GLU A 4 -5.02 -18.40 -3.73
C GLU A 4 -6.11 -17.42 -4.20
N TYR A 5 -7.10 -17.09 -3.34
CA TYR A 5 -8.13 -16.10 -3.69
C TYR A 5 -7.55 -14.71 -3.87
N PHE A 6 -6.59 -14.32 -3.02
CA PHE A 6 -5.91 -13.03 -3.15
C PHE A 6 -5.04 -12.99 -4.41
N LEU A 7 -4.41 -14.10 -4.78
CA LEU A 7 -3.64 -14.18 -6.02
C LEU A 7 -4.52 -14.01 -7.26
N VAL A 8 -5.68 -14.68 -7.30
CA VAL A 8 -6.66 -14.50 -8.38
C VAL A 8 -7.16 -13.04 -8.41
N LEU A 9 -7.45 -12.46 -7.25
CA LEU A 9 -7.84 -11.06 -7.14
C LEU A 9 -6.76 -10.11 -7.69
N LEU A 10 -5.48 -10.37 -7.41
CA LEU A 10 -4.36 -9.57 -7.95
C LEU A 10 -4.31 -9.62 -9.47
N ILE A 11 -4.50 -10.80 -10.06
CA ILE A 11 -4.54 -10.96 -11.53
C ILE A 11 -5.70 -10.14 -12.11
N ILE A 12 -6.89 -10.23 -11.50
CA ILE A 12 -8.07 -9.47 -11.93
C ILE A 12 -7.82 -7.96 -11.84
N LEU A 13 -7.30 -7.48 -10.70
CA LEU A 13 -6.99 -6.05 -10.50
C LEU A 13 -5.97 -5.53 -11.51
N PHE A 14 -4.94 -6.33 -11.80
CA PHE A 14 -3.91 -5.97 -12.78
C PHE A 14 -4.50 -5.84 -14.18
N ILE A 15 -5.24 -6.86 -14.64
CA ILE A 15 -5.90 -6.86 -15.96
C ILE A 15 -6.90 -5.70 -16.05
N LEU A 16 -7.73 -5.52 -15.01
CA LEU A 16 -8.72 -4.45 -14.96
C LEU A 16 -8.06 -3.07 -15.06
N SER A 17 -7.01 -2.81 -14.27
CA SER A 17 -6.31 -1.51 -14.31
C SER A 17 -5.69 -1.22 -15.68
N THR A 18 -5.11 -2.24 -16.33
CA THR A 18 -4.51 -2.10 -17.66
C THR A 18 -5.57 -1.82 -18.72
N ALA A 19 -6.72 -2.51 -18.65
CA ALA A 19 -7.84 -2.27 -19.55
C ALA A 19 -8.43 -0.86 -19.35
N LEU A 20 -8.55 -0.39 -18.11
CA LEU A 20 -9.03 0.95 -17.81
C LEU A 20 -8.09 2.03 -18.33
N ASP A 21 -6.77 1.85 -18.24
CA ASP A 21 -5.80 2.79 -18.81
C ASP A 21 -5.95 2.89 -20.33
N ALA A 22 -6.09 1.75 -21.00
CA ALA A 22 -6.28 1.69 -22.45
C ALA A 22 -7.56 2.41 -22.89
N LEU A 23 -8.64 2.31 -22.09
CA LEU A 23 -9.92 2.97 -22.36
C LEU A 23 -9.92 4.47 -21.98
N ALA A 24 -9.20 4.85 -20.93
CA ALA A 24 -9.15 6.23 -20.45
C ALA A 24 -8.32 7.14 -21.39
N GLY A 25 -7.32 6.57 -22.05
CA GLY A 25 -6.33 7.35 -22.79
C GLY A 25 -5.41 8.16 -21.87
N PRO A 26 -4.53 9.00 -22.44
CA PRO A 26 -3.51 9.70 -21.67
C PRO A 26 -4.10 10.80 -20.78
N ALA A 27 -4.03 10.63 -19.46
CA ALA A 27 -4.41 11.65 -18.49
C ALA A 27 -3.31 12.72 -18.34
N LYS A 28 -3.67 14.01 -18.45
CA LYS A 28 -2.74 15.14 -18.31
C LYS A 28 -3.29 16.27 -17.42
N PRO A 29 -3.80 15.99 -16.20
CA PRO A 29 -4.18 17.05 -15.27
C PRO A 29 -2.95 17.83 -14.81
N ALA A 30 -3.10 19.15 -14.69
CA ALA A 30 -2.08 20.00 -14.07
C ALA A 30 -2.17 19.85 -12.53
N LEU A 31 -1.29 19.03 -11.96
CA LEU A 31 -1.25 18.74 -10.53
C LEU A 31 -0.05 19.43 -9.89
N ARG A 32 -0.23 20.05 -8.71
CA ARG A 32 0.89 20.54 -7.89
C ARG A 32 1.33 19.47 -6.88
N ILE A 33 0.38 18.70 -6.38
CA ILE A 33 0.58 17.57 -5.47
C ILE A 33 -0.34 16.40 -5.89
N PRO A 34 -0.02 15.14 -5.51
CA PRO A 34 -0.87 13.99 -5.87
C PRO A 34 -2.34 14.15 -5.45
N PHE A 35 -2.56 14.76 -4.28
CA PHE A 35 -3.89 14.99 -3.71
C PHE A 35 -4.78 15.92 -4.52
N ASP A 36 -4.22 16.75 -5.40
CA ASP A 36 -5.01 17.61 -6.28
C ASP A 36 -5.92 16.77 -7.20
N PHE A 37 -5.54 15.54 -7.52
CA PHE A 37 -6.32 14.64 -8.35
C PHE A 37 -7.67 14.26 -7.72
N LEU A 38 -7.78 14.33 -6.39
CA LEU A 38 -9.04 14.03 -5.67
C LEU A 38 -10.05 15.18 -5.74
N LYS A 39 -9.69 16.32 -6.34
CA LYS A 39 -10.63 17.43 -6.55
C LYS A 39 -11.79 16.97 -7.46
N PRO A 40 -13.05 17.24 -7.10
CA PRO A 40 -14.21 16.80 -7.88
C PRO A 40 -14.13 17.19 -9.36
N THR A 41 -13.62 18.39 -9.65
CA THR A 41 -13.41 18.89 -11.01
C THR A 41 -12.52 17.97 -11.85
N ILE A 42 -11.45 17.42 -11.27
CA ILE A 42 -10.52 16.54 -11.98
C ILE A 42 -11.11 15.14 -12.10
N LEU A 43 -11.71 14.61 -11.03
CA LEU A 43 -12.34 13.29 -11.03
C LEU A 43 -13.47 13.16 -12.06
N SER A 44 -14.26 14.23 -12.26
CA SER A 44 -15.31 14.24 -13.28
C SER A 44 -14.77 14.27 -14.71
N ILE A 45 -13.56 14.79 -14.94
CA ILE A 45 -12.91 14.80 -16.26
C ILE A 45 -12.22 13.46 -16.53
N TYR A 46 -11.64 12.84 -15.48
CA TYR A 46 -10.85 11.61 -15.58
C TYR A 46 -11.42 10.45 -14.74
N PRO A 47 -12.69 10.04 -14.95
CA PRO A 47 -13.34 9.05 -14.09
C PRO A 47 -12.73 7.65 -14.24
N LEU A 48 -12.41 7.22 -15.47
CA LEU A 48 -11.79 5.92 -15.72
C LEU A 48 -10.36 5.86 -15.16
N THR A 49 -9.61 6.95 -15.29
CA THR A 49 -8.29 7.10 -14.67
C THR A 49 -8.39 6.97 -13.16
N ALA A 50 -9.40 7.57 -12.52
CA ALA A 50 -9.59 7.46 -11.07
C ALA A 50 -9.85 6.01 -10.64
N VAL A 51 -10.71 5.29 -11.35
CA VAL A 51 -10.97 3.87 -11.07
C VAL A 51 -9.69 3.04 -11.26
N SER A 52 -8.92 3.34 -12.31
CA SER A 52 -7.64 2.67 -12.58
C SER A 52 -6.62 2.91 -11.46
N VAL A 53 -6.51 4.15 -10.98
CA VAL A 53 -5.64 4.53 -9.86
C VAL A 53 -5.98 3.73 -8.60
N VAL A 54 -7.27 3.58 -8.29
CA VAL A 54 -7.74 2.78 -7.15
C VAL A 54 -7.41 1.30 -7.35
N ALA A 55 -7.68 0.74 -8.53
CA ALA A 55 -7.39 -0.67 -8.82
C ALA A 55 -5.90 -1.00 -8.67
N LYS A 56 -5.01 -0.15 -9.18
CA LYS A 56 -3.56 -0.29 -9.02
C LYS A 56 -3.11 -0.12 -7.56
N ALA A 57 -3.69 0.82 -6.82
CA ALA A 57 -3.36 1.02 -5.42
C ALA A 57 -3.73 -0.21 -4.58
N LEU A 58 -4.90 -0.80 -4.83
CA LEU A 58 -5.32 -2.07 -4.23
C LEU A 58 -4.41 -3.22 -4.63
N PHE A 59 -4.07 -3.33 -5.92
CA PHE A 59 -3.13 -4.33 -6.42
C PHE A 59 -1.81 -4.27 -5.66
N LEU A 60 -1.15 -3.11 -5.63
CA LEU A 60 0.12 -2.91 -4.94
C LEU A 60 0.04 -3.20 -3.43
N THR A 61 -1.02 -2.72 -2.77
CA THR A 61 -1.25 -2.94 -1.35
C THR A 61 -1.41 -4.42 -1.04
N ILE A 62 -2.28 -5.12 -1.76
CA ILE A 62 -2.55 -6.54 -1.54
C ILE A 62 -1.30 -7.36 -1.86
N SER A 63 -0.55 -7.02 -2.92
CA SER A 63 0.72 -7.68 -3.24
C SER A 63 1.71 -7.57 -2.10
N LEU A 64 1.87 -6.38 -1.51
CA LEU A 64 2.78 -6.16 -0.39
C LEU A 64 2.36 -6.94 0.85
N LEU A 65 1.07 -6.90 1.20
CA LEU A 65 0.52 -7.64 2.34
C LEU A 65 0.63 -9.15 2.15
N LEU A 66 0.38 -9.65 0.94
CA LEU A 66 0.51 -11.06 0.59
C LEU A 66 1.97 -11.51 0.70
N GLY A 67 2.92 -10.70 0.19
CA GLY A 67 4.36 -10.95 0.34
C GLY A 67 4.78 -11.06 1.80
N LEU A 68 4.36 -10.10 2.64
CA LEU A 68 4.64 -10.15 4.08
C LEU A 68 3.94 -11.31 4.80
N SER A 69 2.83 -11.83 4.26
CA SER A 69 2.15 -13.01 4.82
C SER A 69 2.97 -14.29 4.70
N LEU A 70 4.02 -14.30 3.87
CA LEU A 70 4.94 -15.44 3.73
C LEU A 70 5.97 -15.50 4.87
N LEU A 71 6.19 -14.39 5.58
CA LEU A 71 7.16 -14.32 6.69
C LEU A 71 6.47 -14.62 8.03
N PRO A 72 6.78 -15.71 8.76
CA PRO A 72 6.11 -16.00 10.03
C PRO A 72 6.61 -15.11 11.18
N GLY A 73 5.72 -14.80 12.13
CA GLY A 73 6.06 -14.35 13.50
C GLY A 73 6.58 -12.92 13.72
N GLN A 74 6.98 -12.18 12.68
CA GLN A 74 7.67 -10.89 12.82
C GLN A 74 6.75 -9.65 12.67
N TYR A 75 5.67 -9.57 13.45
CA TYR A 75 4.66 -8.52 13.28
C TYR A 75 5.21 -7.10 13.38
N LEU A 76 6.08 -6.81 14.37
CA LEU A 76 6.65 -5.47 14.52
C LEU A 76 7.49 -5.06 13.31
N ALA A 77 8.36 -5.96 12.84
CA ALA A 77 9.21 -5.70 11.67
C ALA A 77 8.37 -5.50 10.40
N LYS A 78 7.31 -6.30 10.20
CA LYS A 78 6.35 -6.10 9.10
C LYS A 78 5.69 -4.73 9.15
N GLY A 79 5.27 -4.29 10.33
CA GLY A 79 4.65 -2.99 10.51
C GLY A 79 5.59 -1.83 10.19
N LEU A 80 6.83 -1.89 10.69
CA LEU A 80 7.87 -0.90 10.37
C LEU A 80 8.22 -0.89 8.88
N PHE A 81 8.30 -2.06 8.26
CA PHE A 81 8.53 -2.19 6.82
C PHE A 81 7.39 -1.56 6.01
N LEU A 82 6.14 -1.83 6.36
CA LEU A 82 4.99 -1.19 5.71
C LEU A 82 5.00 0.33 5.90
N LEU A 83 5.35 0.82 7.08
CA LEU A 83 5.44 2.26 7.35
C LEU A 83 6.55 2.90 6.51
N PHE A 84 7.70 2.25 6.39
CA PHE A 84 8.78 2.70 5.52
C PHE A 84 8.34 2.76 4.05
N PHE A 85 7.68 1.71 3.55
CA PHE A 85 7.12 1.68 2.20
C PHE A 85 6.04 2.74 1.98
N ALA A 86 5.22 3.02 3.00
CA ALA A 86 4.20 4.05 2.95
C ALA A 86 4.82 5.44 2.70
N VAL A 87 5.83 5.79 3.51
CA VAL A 87 6.57 7.05 3.40
C VAL A 87 7.29 7.15 2.06
N LEU A 88 7.97 6.09 1.62
CA LEU A 88 8.65 6.09 0.32
C LEU A 88 7.68 6.28 -0.86
N SER A 89 6.51 5.65 -0.81
CA SER A 89 5.52 5.75 -1.89
C SER A 89 4.97 7.18 -2.02
N GLU A 90 4.71 7.84 -0.88
CA GLU A 90 4.35 9.26 -0.85
C GLU A 90 5.46 10.16 -1.38
N LEU A 91 6.68 10.04 -0.84
CA LEU A 91 7.83 10.85 -1.27
C LEU A 91 8.13 10.69 -2.76
N TYR A 92 8.06 9.46 -3.25
CA TYR A 92 8.19 9.16 -4.67
C TYR A 92 7.12 9.89 -5.50
N SER A 93 5.86 9.79 -5.09
CA SER A 93 4.76 10.40 -5.83
C SER A 93 4.85 11.94 -5.89
N ILE A 94 5.22 12.56 -4.77
CA ILE A 94 5.44 13.99 -4.65
C ILE A 94 6.60 14.41 -5.55
N GLN A 95 7.72 13.69 -5.50
CA GLN A 95 8.88 14.01 -6.32
C GLN A 95 8.55 13.92 -7.81
N GLN A 96 7.87 12.86 -8.26
CA GLN A 96 7.49 12.70 -9.67
C GLN A 96 6.62 13.85 -10.19
N ILE A 97 5.62 14.27 -9.40
CA ILE A 97 4.72 15.38 -9.77
C ILE A 97 5.47 16.72 -9.73
N ALA A 98 6.21 16.99 -8.66
CA ALA A 98 6.91 18.26 -8.48
C ALA A 98 8.01 18.50 -9.52
N THR A 99 8.71 17.44 -9.93
CA THR A 99 9.81 17.53 -10.90
C THR A 99 9.37 17.31 -12.34
N SER A 100 8.12 16.89 -12.57
CA SER A 100 7.66 16.46 -13.90
C SER A 100 8.63 15.46 -14.55
N ALA A 101 9.24 14.58 -13.75
CA ALA A 101 10.26 13.65 -14.23
C ALA A 101 9.69 12.54 -15.13
N HIS A 102 8.37 12.34 -15.14
CA HIS A 102 7.64 11.38 -15.99
C HIS A 102 8.28 9.97 -16.04
N VAL A 103 8.95 9.53 -14.97
CA VAL A 103 9.63 8.23 -14.93
C VAL A 103 8.61 7.09 -14.99
N THR A 104 7.48 7.28 -14.31
CA THR A 104 6.32 6.40 -14.40
C THR A 104 5.10 7.16 -14.95
N PRO A 105 4.18 6.47 -15.64
CA PRO A 105 2.90 7.07 -16.03
C PRO A 105 2.18 7.66 -14.81
N LEU A 106 1.43 8.73 -15.04
CA LEU A 106 0.79 9.50 -13.97
C LEU A 106 -0.11 8.62 -13.09
N GLU A 107 -0.80 7.65 -13.69
CA GLU A 107 -1.68 6.72 -13.01
C GLU A 107 -0.93 5.91 -11.94
N TRP A 108 0.27 5.43 -12.27
CA TRP A 108 1.13 4.71 -11.31
C TRP A 108 1.64 5.63 -10.21
N THR A 109 1.99 6.86 -10.55
CA THR A 109 2.42 7.89 -9.60
C THR A 109 1.31 8.21 -8.59
N LEU A 110 0.07 8.40 -9.06
CA LEU A 110 -1.10 8.64 -8.23
C LEU A 110 -1.45 7.41 -7.37
N SER A 111 -1.32 6.20 -7.93
CA SER A 111 -1.51 4.98 -7.16
C SER A 111 -0.46 4.82 -6.06
N ALA A 112 0.79 5.24 -6.28
CA ALA A 112 1.81 5.23 -5.24
C ALA A 112 1.44 6.16 -4.06
N ALA A 113 0.91 7.36 -4.34
CA ALA A 113 0.39 8.24 -3.29
C ALA A 113 -0.73 7.55 -2.49
N ALA A 114 -1.71 6.96 -3.19
CA ALA A 114 -2.80 6.23 -2.54
C ALA A 114 -2.31 5.05 -1.69
N VAL A 115 -1.34 4.27 -2.18
CA VAL A 115 -0.68 3.19 -1.43
C VAL A 115 -0.05 3.72 -0.16
N GLY A 116 0.63 4.87 -0.22
CA GLY A 116 1.24 5.51 0.93
C GLY A 116 0.25 5.69 2.07
N ILE A 117 -0.93 6.24 1.78
CA ILE A 117 -1.99 6.45 2.78
C ILE A 117 -2.57 5.12 3.26
N ILE A 118 -2.90 4.22 2.32
CA ILE A 118 -3.57 2.95 2.63
C ILE A 118 -2.70 2.07 3.54
N LEU A 119 -1.38 2.07 3.35
CA LEU A 119 -0.45 1.25 4.12
C LEU A 119 -0.28 1.69 5.59
N ILE A 120 -0.66 2.91 5.95
CA ILE A 120 -0.57 3.41 7.33
C ILE A 120 -1.41 2.53 8.27
N LEU A 121 -2.62 2.16 7.85
CA LEU A 121 -3.53 1.37 8.66
C LEU A 121 -3.00 -0.06 8.98
N PRO A 122 -2.62 -0.89 7.99
CA PRO A 122 -2.03 -2.20 8.29
C PRO A 122 -0.66 -2.09 8.96
N ALA A 123 0.13 -1.05 8.69
CA ALA A 123 1.38 -0.79 9.42
C ALA A 123 1.11 -0.61 10.92
N GLY A 124 0.17 0.26 11.27
CA GLY A 124 -0.24 0.49 12.66
C GLY A 124 -0.74 -0.77 13.35
N LEU A 125 -1.60 -1.55 12.68
CA LEU A 125 -2.08 -2.83 13.24
C LEU A 125 -0.94 -3.82 13.51
N PHE A 126 -0.01 -3.97 12.58
CA PHE A 126 1.14 -4.87 12.78
C PHE A 126 2.08 -4.40 13.90
N ILE A 127 2.30 -3.09 14.04
CA ILE A 127 3.10 -2.52 15.13
C ILE A 127 2.41 -2.79 16.48
N ILE A 128 1.11 -2.52 16.59
CA ILE A 128 0.34 -2.75 17.83
C ILE A 128 0.37 -4.23 18.22
N PHE A 129 0.08 -5.15 17.29
CA PHE A 129 0.13 -6.58 17.58
C PHE A 129 1.55 -7.08 17.90
N GLY A 130 2.56 -6.55 17.22
CA GLY A 130 3.96 -6.85 17.51
C GLY A 130 4.37 -6.42 18.92
N ALA A 131 4.02 -5.20 19.32
CA ALA A 131 4.30 -4.68 20.65
C ALA A 131 3.58 -5.49 21.73
N ALA A 132 2.28 -5.74 21.56
CA ALA A 132 1.49 -6.52 22.51
C ALA A 132 2.03 -7.94 22.72
N LYS A 133 2.42 -8.63 21.63
CA LYS A 133 3.01 -9.97 21.71
C LYS A 133 4.36 -9.96 22.45
N ASN A 134 5.21 -8.98 22.19
CA ASN A 134 6.51 -8.84 22.87
C ASN A 134 6.36 -8.60 24.38
N VAL A 135 5.39 -7.77 24.78
CA VAL A 135 5.08 -7.51 26.19
C VAL A 135 4.59 -8.79 26.87
N HIS A 136 3.65 -9.51 26.24
CA HIS A 136 3.12 -10.76 26.79
C HIS A 136 4.21 -11.81 27.00
N GLN A 137 5.10 -12.00 26.01
CA GLN A 137 6.21 -12.94 26.12
C GLN A 137 7.17 -12.62 27.27
N LYS A 138 7.50 -11.34 27.48
CA LYS A 138 8.36 -10.91 28.59
C LYS A 138 7.71 -11.19 29.95
N ILE A 139 6.41 -10.95 30.09
CA ILE A 139 5.67 -11.20 31.34
C ILE A 139 5.64 -12.70 31.65
N THR A 140 5.32 -13.56 30.67
CA THR A 140 5.29 -15.01 30.88
C THR A 140 6.66 -15.57 31.28
N GLN A 141 7.75 -15.10 30.65
CA GLN A 141 9.11 -15.53 30.99
C GLN A 141 9.54 -15.14 32.41
N THR A 142 9.00 -14.06 32.98
CA THR A 142 9.29 -13.66 34.36
C THR A 142 8.48 -14.41 35.41
N VAL A 143 7.42 -15.13 35.02
CA VAL A 143 6.50 -15.81 35.95
C VAL A 143 6.81 -17.32 36.10
N GLU A 144 7.48 -17.94 35.13
CA GLU A 144 7.99 -19.32 35.29
C GLU A 144 9.30 -19.33 36.11
N PRO A 145 9.36 -20.01 37.27
CA PRO A 145 10.61 -20.18 38.01
C PRO A 145 11.58 -21.07 37.22
N PRO A 146 12.91 -20.88 37.36
CA PRO A 146 13.89 -21.75 36.73
C PRO A 146 13.64 -23.19 37.15
N SER A 147 13.50 -24.09 36.17
CA SER A 147 13.42 -25.53 36.42
C SER A 147 14.68 -25.95 37.19
N VAL A 148 14.50 -26.30 38.47
CA VAL A 148 15.56 -26.86 39.31
C VAL A 148 15.91 -28.23 38.73
N THR A 149 17.06 -28.30 38.06
CA THR A 149 17.79 -29.56 37.79
C THR A 149 18.97 -29.66 38.72
#